data_AF-A0A7S2PMP8-F1
#
_entry.id   AF-A0A7S2PMP8-F1
#
_cell.length_a   1.000
_cell.length_b   1.000
_cell.length_c   1.000
_cell.angle_alpha   90.00
_cell.angle_beta   90.00
_cell.angle_gamma   90.00
#
_symmetry.space_group_name_H-M   'P 1'
#
loop_
_entity.id
_entity.type
_entity.pdbx_description
1 polymer ?
#
loop_
_entity_poly.entity_id
_entity_poly.type
_entity_poly.pdbx_seq_one_letter_code
_entity_poly.pdbx_strand_id
1 'polypeptide(L)'
;LNEKERVIASHEEPVSCVFSWGCWDGGRLGLGTPPASIDKSYIHAGTRRKVSRFKIQPTRIQSLDGLKINQLSAGEAHALAIGSKGEVYAWGQNDAGQCGISNGTNEFRNGKKNMLDDIWMPRRVDPFGITQASTCLSQPLVPCAKHVSAGGVHSAVIDLDGRVWTW
;
A
#
# COMPACT_ATOMS: atom_id res chain seq x y z
N LEU A 1 50.38 -6.42 12.60
CA LEU A 1 49.07 -6.27 11.94
C LEU A 1 48.03 -6.64 12.97
N ASN A 2 47.40 -5.63 13.55
CA ASN A 2 46.68 -5.77 14.82
C ASN A 2 45.24 -6.18 14.51
N GLU A 3 44.64 -7.03 15.35
CA GLU A 3 43.28 -7.59 15.24
C GLU A 3 42.13 -6.56 15.11
N LYS A 4 42.42 -5.26 15.11
CA LYS A 4 41.43 -4.18 14.98
C LYS A 4 40.94 -3.92 13.55
N GLU A 5 41.49 -4.60 12.54
CA GLU A 5 41.10 -4.41 11.13
C GLU A 5 40.25 -5.55 10.55
N ARG A 6 39.87 -6.55 11.37
CA ARG A 6 39.10 -7.73 10.92
C ARG A 6 37.60 -7.71 11.23
N VAL A 7 37.06 -6.58 11.63
CA VAL A 7 35.59 -6.38 11.63
C VAL A 7 35.25 -5.56 10.39
N ILE A 8 35.24 -6.24 9.24
CA ILE A 8 34.44 -5.78 8.11
C ILE A 8 33.01 -5.85 8.62
N ALA A 9 32.50 -4.73 9.13
CA ALA A 9 31.08 -4.55 9.36
C ALA A 9 30.42 -4.89 8.02
N SER A 10 29.74 -6.02 7.96
CA SER A 10 28.72 -6.27 6.95
C SER A 10 27.85 -5.03 6.94
N HIS A 11 28.04 -4.16 5.96
CA HIS A 11 27.17 -3.03 5.72
C HIS A 11 25.83 -3.64 5.33
N GLU A 12 25.01 -3.96 6.33
CA GLU A 12 23.59 -4.14 6.10
C GLU A 12 23.10 -2.81 5.55
N GLU A 13 22.70 -2.83 4.28
CA GLU A 13 22.02 -1.71 3.65
C GLU A 13 20.93 -1.20 4.60
N PRO A 14 20.81 0.12 4.82
CA PRO A 14 19.82 0.66 5.73
C PRO A 14 18.44 0.15 5.34
N VAL A 15 17.81 -0.59 6.27
CA VAL A 15 16.44 -1.09 6.08
C VAL A 15 15.51 0.11 5.99
N SER A 16 14.81 0.26 4.86
CA SER A 16 13.84 1.34 4.75
C SER A 16 12.71 1.08 5.74
N CYS A 17 12.31 2.12 6.47
CA CYS A 17 11.18 2.06 7.40
C CYS A 17 10.13 3.06 6.94
N VAL A 18 8.90 2.59 6.75
CA VAL A 18 7.76 3.46 6.44
C VAL A 18 6.98 3.71 7.72
N PHE A 19 6.69 4.98 8.01
CA PHE A 19 5.89 5.40 9.14
C PHE A 19 4.63 6.13 8.66
N SER A 20 3.51 5.92 9.34
CA SER A 20 2.23 6.56 9.04
C SER A 20 1.53 7.01 10.32
N TRP A 21 0.78 8.10 10.22
CA TRP A 21 -0.01 8.72 11.28
C TRP A 21 -1.10 9.60 10.64
N GLY A 22 -2.14 9.94 11.39
CA GLY A 22 -3.31 10.69 10.92
C GLY A 22 -4.61 9.91 11.09
N CYS A 23 -5.54 10.07 10.14
CA CYS A 23 -6.84 9.38 10.16
C CYS A 23 -6.67 7.89 9.82
N TRP A 24 -7.17 7.01 10.70
CA TRP A 24 -7.09 5.55 10.60
C TRP A 24 -8.34 4.93 9.97
N ASP A 25 -9.21 5.74 9.37
CA ASP A 25 -10.40 5.26 8.68
C ASP A 25 -10.05 4.74 7.28
N GLY A 26 -10.71 3.65 6.87
CA GLY A 26 -10.59 3.08 5.52
C GLY A 26 -9.19 2.59 5.19
N GLY A 27 -8.43 2.07 6.17
CA GLY A 27 -7.13 1.44 5.91
C GLY A 27 -5.98 2.36 5.49
N ARG A 28 -6.19 3.67 5.30
CA ARG A 28 -5.22 4.59 4.66
C ARG A 28 -3.85 4.71 5.35
N LEU A 29 -3.77 4.35 6.63
CA LEU A 29 -2.49 4.32 7.35
C LEU A 29 -1.68 3.04 7.11
N GLY A 30 -2.30 1.98 6.59
CA GLY A 30 -1.63 0.71 6.35
C GLY A 30 -1.30 -0.09 7.62
N LEU A 31 -1.80 0.34 8.78
CA LEU A 31 -1.50 -0.23 10.10
C LEU A 31 -2.41 -1.40 10.49
N GLY A 32 -3.21 -1.92 9.57
CA GLY A 32 -4.27 -2.88 9.85
C GLY A 32 -5.53 -2.21 10.41
N THR A 33 -6.46 -3.03 10.88
CA THR A 33 -7.70 -2.53 11.49
C THR A 33 -7.38 -1.83 12.81
N PRO A 34 -7.90 -0.62 13.06
CA PRO A 34 -7.70 0.08 14.32
C PRO A 34 -8.25 -0.76 15.50
N PRO A 35 -7.50 -0.87 16.61
CA PRO A 35 -7.97 -1.53 17.83
C PRO A 35 -9.30 -0.96 18.32
N ALA A 36 -10.17 -1.83 18.84
CA ALA A 36 -11.45 -1.42 19.44
C ALA A 36 -11.26 -0.41 20.59
N SER A 37 -10.11 -0.46 21.30
CA SER A 37 -9.78 0.41 22.43
C SER A 37 -9.38 1.85 22.06
N ILE A 38 -9.13 2.13 20.77
CA ILE A 38 -8.89 3.49 20.27
C ILE A 38 -10.21 4.26 20.11
N ASP A 39 -11.35 3.59 20.25
CA ASP A 39 -12.65 4.22 20.41
C ASP A 39 -12.83 4.79 21.83
N LYS A 40 -12.18 5.92 22.10
CA LYS A 40 -12.49 6.79 23.24
C LYS A 40 -13.23 8.03 22.75
N SER A 41 -14.34 7.82 22.06
CA SER A 41 -15.24 8.90 21.64
C SER A 41 -15.45 9.91 22.78
N TYR A 42 -15.00 11.15 22.56
CA TYR A 42 -15.50 12.31 23.30
C TYR A 42 -16.99 12.43 22.98
N ILE A 43 -17.83 11.86 23.85
CA ILE A 43 -19.27 12.00 23.79
C ILE A 43 -19.60 13.45 24.22
N HIS A 44 -19.73 14.36 23.25
CA HIS A 44 -20.59 15.53 23.46
C HIS A 44 -22.01 15.16 23.02
N ALA A 45 -22.87 14.98 24.02
CA ALA A 45 -24.33 15.03 23.95
C ALA A 45 -24.98 14.48 22.66
N GLY A 46 -25.29 13.18 22.65
CA GLY A 46 -26.51 12.68 22.01
C GLY A 46 -26.54 12.52 20.48
N THR A 47 -25.52 12.94 19.73
CA THR A 47 -25.47 12.63 18.29
C THR A 47 -24.62 11.38 18.03
N ARG A 48 -25.20 10.30 17.46
CA ARG A 48 -24.43 9.17 16.89
C ARG A 48 -23.63 9.64 15.67
N ARG A 49 -22.55 10.40 15.89
CA ARG A 49 -21.58 10.71 14.85
C ARG A 49 -20.57 9.57 14.78
N LYS A 50 -20.31 9.05 13.56
CA LYS A 50 -19.21 8.13 13.30
C LYS A 50 -17.92 8.81 13.77
N VAL A 51 -17.30 8.30 14.83
CA VAL A 51 -16.08 8.89 15.37
C VAL A 51 -14.90 8.40 14.54
N SER A 52 -14.25 9.31 13.83
CA SER A 52 -13.01 9.00 13.12
C SER A 52 -11.92 8.65 14.12
N ARG A 53 -11.19 7.58 13.84
CA ARG A 53 -10.07 7.12 14.67
C ARG A 53 -8.78 7.75 14.19
N PHE A 54 -7.98 8.30 15.08
CA PHE A 54 -6.72 8.97 14.75
C PHE A 54 -5.55 8.28 15.42
N LYS A 55 -4.44 8.14 14.70
CA LYS A 55 -3.13 7.76 15.23
C LYS A 55 -2.20 8.96 15.06
N ILE A 56 -1.99 9.75 16.11
CA ILE A 56 -1.23 11.02 16.04
C ILE A 56 0.28 10.87 16.24
N GLN A 57 0.76 9.64 16.42
CA GLN A 57 2.18 9.32 16.58
C GLN A 57 2.69 8.58 15.34
N PRO A 58 3.87 8.94 14.80
CA PRO A 58 4.51 8.18 13.74
C PRO A 58 4.58 6.70 14.12
N THR A 59 3.90 5.86 13.35
CA THR A 59 3.80 4.42 13.63
C THR A 59 4.33 3.65 12.45
N ARG A 60 5.23 2.71 12.73
CA ARG A 60 5.85 1.89 11.70
C ARG A 60 4.83 0.98 11.03
N ILE A 61 4.82 0.98 9.70
CA ILE A 61 4.03 0.03 8.90
C ILE A 61 4.84 -1.28 8.79
N GLN A 62 4.67 -2.16 9.78
CA GLN A 62 5.46 -3.38 9.90
C GLN A 62 5.33 -4.33 8.70
N SER A 63 4.22 -4.30 7.96
CA SER A 63 4.04 -5.15 6.77
C SER A 63 4.92 -4.74 5.58
N LEU A 64 5.61 -3.59 5.65
CA LEU A 64 6.62 -3.19 4.67
C LEU A 64 8.05 -3.48 5.14
N ASP A 65 8.22 -4.07 6.33
CA ASP A 65 9.54 -4.41 6.85
C ASP A 65 10.24 -5.44 5.94
N GLY A 66 11.55 -5.26 5.75
CA GLY A 66 12.35 -6.08 4.83
C GLY A 66 12.21 -5.69 3.36
N LEU A 67 11.30 -4.79 3.02
CA LEU A 67 11.24 -4.15 1.70
C LEU A 67 12.05 -2.85 1.72
N LYS A 68 12.75 -2.56 0.63
CA LYS A 68 13.36 -1.24 0.40
C LYS A 68 12.38 -0.42 -0.43
N ILE A 69 11.69 0.51 0.21
CA ILE A 69 10.71 1.41 -0.42
C ILE A 69 11.42 2.64 -0.95
N ASN A 70 11.32 2.89 -2.25
CA ASN A 70 12.01 3.96 -2.95
C ASN A 70 11.12 5.19 -3.17
N GLN A 71 9.80 5.00 -3.26
CA GLN A 71 8.84 6.08 -3.48
C GLN A 71 7.51 5.75 -2.80
N LEU A 72 6.82 6.78 -2.34
CA LEU A 72 5.46 6.71 -1.80
C LEU A 72 4.63 7.87 -2.35
N SER A 73 3.34 7.63 -2.61
CA SER A 73 2.37 8.66 -2.94
C SER A 73 1.08 8.41 -2.15
N ALA A 74 0.55 9.44 -1.51
CA ALA A 74 -0.69 9.36 -0.74
C ALA A 74 -1.76 10.22 -1.40
N GLY A 75 -2.92 9.61 -1.65
CA GLY A 75 -4.13 10.25 -2.14
C GLY A 75 -5.03 10.70 -0.99
N GLU A 76 -6.33 10.87 -1.27
CA GLU A 76 -7.30 11.30 -0.25
C GLU A 76 -7.50 10.25 0.85
N ALA A 77 -7.65 8.98 0.44
CA ALA A 77 -7.94 7.87 1.33
C ALA A 77 -7.16 6.59 1.02
N HIS A 78 -6.18 6.64 0.12
CA HIS A 78 -5.33 5.51 -0.24
C HIS A 78 -3.88 5.95 -0.43
N ALA A 79 -2.96 5.00 -0.48
CA ALA A 79 -1.56 5.24 -0.75
C ALA A 79 -0.95 4.15 -1.61
N LEU A 80 0.08 4.54 -2.36
CA LEU A 80 0.89 3.70 -3.22
C LEU A 80 2.35 3.77 -2.77
N ALA A 81 3.09 2.67 -2.93
CA ALA A 81 4.53 2.64 -2.74
C ALA A 81 5.23 1.80 -3.80
N ILE A 82 6.47 2.16 -4.13
CA ILE A 82 7.35 1.39 -5.01
C ILE A 82 8.46 0.74 -4.19
N GLY A 83 8.57 -0.59 -4.27
CA GLY A 83 9.71 -1.36 -3.79
C GLY A 83 10.93 -1.24 -4.71
N SER A 84 12.11 -1.57 -4.20
CA SER A 84 13.38 -1.42 -4.93
C SER A 84 13.51 -2.28 -6.18
N LYS A 85 12.65 -3.30 -6.35
CA LYS A 85 12.60 -4.13 -7.55
C LYS A 85 11.48 -3.71 -8.50
N GLY A 86 10.85 -2.56 -8.29
CA GLY A 86 9.76 -2.04 -9.11
C GLY A 86 8.39 -2.62 -8.76
N GLU A 87 8.24 -3.31 -7.62
CA GLU A 87 6.93 -3.76 -7.14
C GLU A 87 6.08 -2.58 -6.68
N VAL A 88 4.80 -2.58 -7.00
CA VAL A 88 3.84 -1.60 -6.46
C VAL A 88 3.06 -2.22 -5.32
N TYR A 89 2.93 -1.47 -4.25
CA TYR A 89 2.10 -1.78 -3.09
C TYR A 89 1.01 -0.71 -2.97
N ALA A 90 -0.20 -1.13 -2.61
CA ALA A 90 -1.32 -0.24 -2.37
C ALA A 90 -2.04 -0.58 -1.07
N TRP A 91 -2.59 0.43 -0.40
CA TRP A 91 -3.48 0.28 0.74
C TRP A 91 -4.40 1.49 0.88
N GLY A 92 -5.46 1.33 1.67
CA GLY A 92 -6.48 2.34 1.92
C GLY A 92 -7.84 1.99 1.33
N GLN A 93 -8.65 3.03 1.13
CA GLN A 93 -9.99 2.91 0.59
C GLN A 93 -9.91 2.36 -0.84
N ASN A 94 -10.83 1.46 -1.20
CA ASN A 94 -10.78 0.77 -2.48
C ASN A 94 -12.15 0.65 -3.18
N ASP A 95 -13.17 1.34 -2.68
CA ASP A 95 -14.53 1.29 -3.21
C ASP A 95 -14.67 1.73 -4.68
N ALA A 96 -13.74 2.53 -5.19
CA ALA A 96 -13.63 2.93 -6.60
C ALA A 96 -12.58 2.10 -7.38
N GLY A 97 -11.90 1.15 -6.72
CA GLY A 97 -10.81 0.36 -7.31
C GLY A 97 -9.44 1.04 -7.24
N GLN A 98 -9.31 2.14 -6.51
CA GLN A 98 -8.10 2.97 -6.43
C GLN A 98 -6.86 2.25 -5.84
N CYS A 99 -7.01 1.11 -5.16
CA CYS A 99 -5.85 0.27 -4.80
C CYS A 99 -5.44 -0.73 -5.89
N GLY A 100 -6.26 -0.95 -6.92
CA GLY A 100 -5.97 -1.90 -8.00
C GLY A 100 -5.98 -3.37 -7.56
N ILE A 101 -6.57 -3.67 -6.40
CA ILE A 101 -6.55 -4.99 -5.76
C ILE A 101 -7.98 -5.48 -5.57
N SER A 102 -8.24 -6.72 -5.97
CA SER A 102 -9.49 -7.42 -5.67
C SER A 102 -9.27 -8.52 -4.63
N ASN A 103 -10.31 -8.86 -3.86
CA ASN A 103 -10.27 -9.95 -2.88
C ASN A 103 -10.62 -11.31 -3.48
N GLY A 104 -10.63 -11.45 -4.82
CA GLY A 104 -10.95 -12.71 -5.51
C GLY A 104 -12.41 -13.17 -5.36
N THR A 105 -13.23 -12.48 -4.55
CA THR A 105 -14.65 -12.74 -4.42
C THR A 105 -15.41 -12.04 -5.54
N ASN A 106 -15.46 -12.68 -6.72
CA ASN A 106 -16.46 -12.38 -7.75
C ASN A 106 -17.88 -12.84 -7.35
N GLU A 107 -18.09 -13.16 -6.07
CA GLU A 107 -19.40 -13.55 -5.57
C GLU A 107 -20.26 -12.31 -5.38
N PHE A 108 -21.30 -12.21 -6.21
CA PHE A 108 -22.42 -11.31 -6.03
C PHE A 108 -23.02 -11.52 -4.62
N ARG A 109 -22.52 -10.76 -3.63
CA ARG A 109 -23.07 -10.78 -2.28
C ARG A 109 -24.43 -10.05 -2.29
N ASN A 110 -25.51 -10.83 -2.43
CA ASN A 110 -26.88 -10.42 -2.10
C ASN A 110 -27.33 -9.07 -2.70
N GLY A 111 -27.12 -8.86 -4.01
CA GLY A 111 -27.66 -7.67 -4.69
C GLY A 111 -27.11 -6.31 -4.20
N LYS A 112 -26.06 -6.31 -3.37
CA LYS A 112 -25.31 -5.10 -3.03
C LYS A 112 -24.21 -4.93 -4.07
N LYS A 113 -24.11 -3.73 -4.64
CA LYS A 113 -23.09 -3.32 -5.61
C LYS A 113 -21.72 -3.87 -5.17
N ASN A 114 -20.98 -4.49 -6.09
CA ASN A 114 -19.64 -5.03 -5.89
C ASN A 114 -18.67 -3.90 -5.45
N MET A 115 -18.72 -3.51 -4.17
CA MET A 115 -17.75 -2.60 -3.58
C MET A 115 -16.56 -3.45 -3.21
N LEU A 116 -15.40 -3.14 -3.79
CA LEU A 116 -14.15 -3.78 -3.39
C LEU A 116 -13.87 -3.39 -1.94
N ASP A 117 -13.35 -4.33 -1.16
CA ASP A 117 -13.03 -4.07 0.24
C ASP A 117 -11.82 -3.13 0.35
N ASP A 118 -11.86 -2.25 1.35
CA ASP A 118 -10.72 -1.44 1.76
C ASP A 118 -9.52 -2.33 2.13
N ILE A 119 -8.34 -1.87 1.75
CA ILE A 119 -7.08 -2.58 1.94
C ILE A 119 -6.39 -2.04 3.20
N TRP A 120 -6.57 -2.73 4.32
CA TRP A 120 -6.13 -2.24 5.64
C TRP A 120 -4.61 -2.29 5.88
N MET A 121 -3.89 -3.03 5.05
CA MET A 121 -2.44 -3.19 5.13
C MET A 121 -1.86 -3.15 3.71
N PRO A 122 -0.66 -2.59 3.48
CA PRO A 122 0.03 -2.65 2.20
C PRO A 122 -0.02 -4.04 1.59
N ARG A 123 -0.59 -4.12 0.40
CA ARG A 123 -0.64 -5.34 -0.40
C ARG A 123 -0.02 -5.05 -1.75
N ARG A 124 0.66 -6.05 -2.28
CA ARG A 124 1.24 -5.99 -3.62
C ARG A 124 0.10 -5.89 -4.64
N VAL A 125 0.22 -4.95 -5.57
CA VAL A 125 -0.64 -4.87 -6.75
C VAL A 125 -0.10 -5.84 -7.79
N ASP A 126 -0.98 -6.56 -8.48
CA ASP A 126 -0.57 -7.50 -9.52
C ASP A 126 0.21 -6.76 -10.62
N PRO A 127 1.29 -7.37 -11.18
CA PRO A 127 2.13 -6.70 -12.16
C PRO A 127 1.34 -6.17 -13.36
N PHE A 128 1.54 -4.90 -13.68
CA PHE A 128 0.95 -4.24 -14.84
C PHE A 128 1.78 -4.57 -16.08
N GLY A 129 1.18 -5.17 -17.10
CA GLY A 129 1.89 -5.53 -18.32
C GLY A 129 1.03 -6.34 -19.28
N ILE A 130 1.06 -6.00 -20.56
CA ILE A 130 0.63 -6.92 -21.63
C ILE A 130 1.66 -8.05 -21.62
N THR A 131 1.25 -9.26 -21.21
CA THR A 131 1.90 -10.48 -21.68
C THR A 131 2.01 -10.34 -23.18
N GLN A 132 3.22 -10.33 -23.74
CA GLN A 132 3.35 -10.48 -25.18
C GLN A 132 2.49 -11.67 -25.57
N ALA A 133 1.40 -11.42 -26.29
CA ALA A 133 0.66 -12.46 -26.94
C ALA A 133 1.58 -12.97 -28.05
N SER A 134 2.46 -13.92 -27.73
CA SER A 134 2.79 -15.10 -28.53
C SER A 134 4.03 -15.84 -28.02
N THR A 135 3.81 -17.12 -27.70
CA THR A 135 4.70 -18.28 -27.89
C THR A 135 5.79 -18.69 -26.89
N CYS A 136 6.13 -17.95 -25.84
CA CYS A 136 7.14 -18.45 -24.87
C CYS A 136 6.59 -18.50 -23.45
N LEU A 137 5.89 -19.59 -23.13
CA LEU A 137 5.59 -20.02 -21.77
C LEU A 137 6.90 -20.08 -20.96
N SER A 138 7.10 -19.17 -20.00
CA SER A 138 7.88 -19.37 -18.74
C SER A 138 8.49 -18.10 -18.13
N GLN A 139 8.51 -16.95 -18.80
CA GLN A 139 9.17 -15.78 -18.19
C GLN A 139 8.25 -15.08 -17.16
N PRO A 140 8.68 -14.94 -15.89
CA PRO A 140 7.90 -14.24 -14.88
C PRO A 140 7.78 -12.75 -15.25
N LEU A 141 6.58 -12.18 -15.08
CA LEU A 141 6.37 -10.74 -15.22
C LEU A 141 7.30 -9.99 -14.26
N VAL A 142 8.25 -9.25 -14.82
CA VAL A 142 9.22 -8.48 -14.03
C VAL A 142 8.56 -7.16 -13.63
N PRO A 143 8.51 -6.82 -12.33
CA PRO A 143 8.00 -5.52 -11.90
C PRO A 143 8.82 -4.38 -12.52
N CYS A 144 8.13 -3.39 -13.09
CA CYS A 144 8.74 -2.36 -13.92
C CYS A 144 8.36 -0.95 -13.49
N ALA A 145 7.72 -0.75 -12.33
CA ALA A 145 7.27 0.57 -11.91
C ALA A 145 8.45 1.50 -11.59
N LYS A 146 8.37 2.72 -12.12
CA LYS A 146 9.37 3.77 -11.92
C LYS A 146 8.83 4.90 -11.05
N HIS A 147 7.60 5.37 -11.30
CA HIS A 147 6.93 6.35 -10.43
C HIS A 147 5.46 6.02 -10.19
N VAL A 148 4.97 6.42 -9.02
CA VAL A 148 3.56 6.30 -8.57
C VAL A 148 2.98 7.67 -8.26
N SER A 149 1.69 7.85 -8.54
CA SER A 149 0.89 9.00 -8.11
C SER A 149 -0.49 8.54 -7.64
N ALA A 150 -0.93 9.05 -6.49
CA ALA A 150 -2.24 8.78 -5.91
C ALA A 150 -3.06 10.09 -5.83
N GLY A 151 -4.24 10.09 -6.45
CA GLY A 151 -5.21 11.20 -6.45
C GLY A 151 -6.33 11.00 -5.43
N GLY A 152 -7.49 11.63 -5.65
CA GLY A 152 -8.65 11.44 -4.76
C GLY A 152 -9.11 9.98 -4.73
N VAL A 153 -9.49 9.47 -5.90
CA VAL A 153 -10.01 8.11 -6.10
C VAL A 153 -9.34 7.39 -7.29
N HIS A 154 -8.16 7.85 -7.69
CA HIS A 154 -7.46 7.38 -8.88
C HIS A 154 -5.97 7.20 -8.60
N SER A 155 -5.35 6.25 -9.26
CA SER A 155 -3.94 5.90 -9.18
C SER A 155 -3.29 5.88 -10.56
N ALA A 156 -2.04 6.33 -10.63
CA ALA A 156 -1.22 6.25 -11.83
C ALA A 156 0.16 5.69 -11.53
N VAL A 157 0.66 4.87 -12.46
CA VAL A 157 2.03 4.32 -12.46
C VAL A 157 2.66 4.55 -13.82
N ILE A 158 3.90 5.02 -13.85
CA ILE A 158 4.74 4.98 -15.05
C ILE A 158 5.78 3.89 -14.89
N ASP A 159 5.94 3.05 -15.92
CA ASP A 159 6.93 1.98 -15.94
C ASP A 159 8.30 2.42 -16.52
N LEU A 160 9.29 1.54 -16.48
CA LEU A 160 10.64 1.77 -17.02
C LEU A 160 10.66 1.98 -18.54
N ASP A 161 9.64 1.48 -19.27
CA ASP A 161 9.47 1.68 -20.71
C ASP A 161 8.71 2.99 -21.03
N GLY A 162 8.29 3.74 -20.01
CA GLY A 162 7.52 4.96 -20.15
C GLY A 162 6.03 4.75 -20.42
N ARG A 163 5.51 3.53 -20.28
CA ARG A 163 4.06 3.28 -20.34
C ARG A 163 3.39 3.79 -19.07
N VAL A 164 2.17 4.30 -19.22
CA VAL A 164 1.36 4.79 -18.11
C VAL A 164 0.20 3.84 -17.87
N TRP A 165 0.08 3.40 -16.62
CA TRP A 165 -0.97 2.54 -16.11
C TRP A 165 -1.82 3.33 -15.15
N THR A 166 -3.14 3.22 -15.27
CA THR A 166 -4.06 3.99 -14.45
C THR A 166 -5.23 3.13 -13.98
N TRP A 167 -5.67 3.32 -12.75
CA TRP A 167 -6.86 2.67 -12.20
C TRP A 167 -7.57 3.55 -11.20
#